data_AF-A0A6P0Y0I0-F1
#
_entry.id   AF-A0A6P0Y0I0-F1
#
_cell.length_a   1.000
_cell.length_b   1.000
_cell.length_c   1.000
_cell.angle_alpha   90.00
_cell.angle_beta   90.00
_cell.angle_gamma   90.00
#
_symmetry.space_group_name_H-M   'P 1'
#
loop_
_entity.id
_entity.type
_entity.pdbx_description
1 polymer ?
#
loop_
_entity_poly.entity_id
_entity_poly.type
_entity_poly.pdbx_seq_one_letter_code
_entity_poly.pdbx_strand_id
1 'polypeptide(L)'
;QEKRQISTEEEVNPMTLARIKLFYNAIATCIELETNQIMQVVISINHEGFGWALVFCGRLLVVSRTLRDAQRFGFTSLEKLEDEGEKMAKAGIELVKKYKEVCKL
;
A
#
# COMPACT_ATOMS: atom_id res chain seq x y z
N GLN A 1 -0.60 -3.79 -22.15
CA GLN A 1 0.68 -4.38 -22.60
C GLN A 1 1.87 -3.46 -22.29
N GLU A 2 1.68 -2.14 -22.22
CA GLU A 2 2.73 -1.13 -21.98
C GLU A 2 3.52 -1.30 -20.66
N LYS A 3 2.89 -1.71 -19.55
CA LYS A 3 3.61 -1.87 -18.25
C LYS A 3 4.73 -2.91 -18.26
N ARG A 4 4.58 -3.96 -19.05
CA ARG A 4 5.61 -5.01 -19.16
C ARG A 4 6.83 -4.54 -19.96
N GLN A 5 6.70 -3.43 -20.69
CA GLN A 5 7.78 -2.85 -21.49
C GLN A 5 8.64 -1.86 -20.70
N ILE A 6 8.23 -1.46 -19.50
CA ILE A 6 9.04 -0.60 -18.62
C ILE A 6 10.23 -1.44 -18.13
N SER A 7 11.44 -0.94 -18.37
CA SER A 7 12.68 -1.56 -17.89
C SER A 7 12.69 -1.60 -16.36
N THR A 8 13.09 -2.74 -15.80
CA THR A 8 13.30 -2.93 -14.36
C THR A 8 14.75 -2.70 -13.94
N GLU A 9 15.65 -2.46 -14.91
CA GLU A 9 17.07 -2.18 -14.66
C GLU A 9 17.32 -0.72 -14.29
N GLU A 10 16.34 0.15 -14.53
CA GLU A 10 16.40 1.58 -14.22
C GLU A 10 15.84 1.89 -12.83
N GLU A 11 16.36 2.96 -12.21
CA GLU A 11 15.86 3.45 -10.93
C GLU A 11 14.36 3.78 -10.99
N VAL A 12 13.66 3.57 -9.87
CA VAL A 12 12.24 3.87 -9.80
C VAL A 12 12.01 5.38 -9.89
N ASN A 13 11.31 5.80 -10.95
CA ASN A 13 10.93 7.20 -11.14
C ASN A 13 10.25 7.77 -9.87
N PRO A 14 10.67 8.94 -9.37
CA PRO A 14 10.07 9.57 -8.19
C PRO A 14 8.54 9.75 -8.26
N MET A 15 8.00 10.01 -9.46
CA MET A 15 6.55 10.09 -9.66
C MET A 15 5.86 8.74 -9.46
N THR A 16 6.52 7.63 -9.81
CA THR A 16 6.01 6.28 -9.55
C THR A 16 5.99 6.00 -8.05
N LEU A 17 7.05 6.37 -7.32
CA LEU A 17 7.09 6.28 -5.86
C LEU A 17 5.97 7.10 -5.21
N ALA A 18 5.72 8.31 -5.71
CA ALA A 18 4.62 9.16 -5.25
C ALA A 18 3.25 8.52 -5.48
N ARG A 19 3.02 7.88 -6.65
CA ARG A 19 1.77 7.14 -6.94
C ARG A 19 1.59 5.93 -6.03
N ILE A 20 2.65 5.18 -5.75
CA ILE A 20 2.62 4.06 -4.79
C ILE A 20 2.22 4.58 -3.42
N LYS A 21 2.90 5.62 -2.93
CA LYS A 21 2.60 6.23 -1.63
C LYS A 21 1.17 6.73 -1.54
N LEU A 22 0.67 7.40 -2.59
CA LEU A 22 -0.71 7.90 -2.64
C LEU A 22 -1.73 6.75 -2.59
N PHE A 23 -1.48 5.66 -3.32
CA PHE A 23 -2.36 4.48 -3.31
C PHE A 23 -2.49 3.86 -1.91
N TYR A 24 -1.36 3.64 -1.22
CA TYR A 24 -1.39 3.09 0.13
C TYR A 24 -1.91 4.08 1.18
N ASN A 25 -1.70 5.40 0.99
CA ASN A 25 -2.34 6.43 1.80
C ASN A 25 -3.86 6.40 1.67
N ALA A 26 -4.40 6.23 0.46
CA ALA A 26 -5.84 6.13 0.25
C ALA A 26 -6.43 4.92 1.00
N ILE A 27 -5.77 3.76 0.93
CA ILE A 27 -6.16 2.57 1.70
C ILE A 27 -6.12 2.86 3.20
N ALA A 28 -5.05 3.48 3.70
CA ALA A 28 -4.91 3.84 5.11
C ALA A 28 -6.03 4.77 5.57
N THR A 29 -6.39 5.78 4.78
CA THR A 29 -7.50 6.69 5.05
C THR A 29 -8.84 5.96 5.10
N CYS A 30 -9.11 5.02 4.18
CA CYS A 30 -10.33 4.22 4.23
C CYS A 30 -10.42 3.39 5.52
N ILE A 31 -9.31 2.79 5.96
CA ILE A 31 -9.29 2.03 7.23
C ILE A 31 -9.49 2.98 8.41
N GLU A 32 -8.85 4.14 8.42
CA GLU A 32 -8.96 5.16 9.48
C GLU A 32 -10.42 5.64 9.65
N LEU A 33 -11.12 5.93 8.54
CA LEU A 33 -12.53 6.34 8.56
C LEU A 33 -13.45 5.29 9.20
N GLU A 34 -13.20 4.01 8.93
CA GLU A 34 -14.04 2.90 9.41
C GLU A 34 -13.69 2.41 10.83
N THR A 35 -12.48 2.72 11.32
CA THR A 35 -11.96 2.17 12.58
C THR A 35 -11.68 3.24 13.63
N ASN A 36 -11.60 4.51 13.23
CA ASN A 36 -11.20 5.65 14.04
C ASN A 36 -9.82 5.42 14.71
N GLN A 37 -8.91 4.74 14.00
CA GLN A 37 -7.52 4.54 14.40
C GLN A 37 -6.62 5.26 13.41
N ILE A 38 -5.69 6.07 13.91
CA ILE A 38 -4.74 6.81 13.07
C ILE A 38 -3.81 5.82 12.38
N MET A 39 -3.74 5.90 11.06
CA MET A 39 -2.90 5.02 10.25
C MET A 39 -1.62 5.72 9.79
N GLN A 40 -0.51 4.99 9.79
CA GLN A 40 0.76 5.42 9.22
C GLN A 40 1.12 4.54 8.03
N VAL A 41 1.72 5.16 7.01
CA VAL A 41 2.14 4.49 5.78
C VAL A 41 3.64 4.67 5.58
N VAL A 42 4.34 3.55 5.39
CA VAL A 42 5.75 3.52 5.05
C VAL A 42 5.92 2.79 3.72
N ILE A 43 6.45 3.51 2.74
CA ILE A 43 6.93 2.94 1.48
C ILE A 43 8.45 2.98 1.52
N SER A 44 9.08 1.81 1.55
CA SER A 44 10.53 1.67 1.51
C SER A 44 10.89 0.81 0.32
N ILE A 45 11.45 1.41 -0.72
CA ILE A 45 11.80 0.76 -1.99
C ILE A 45 13.26 1.10 -2.29
N ASN A 46 14.06 0.10 -2.63
CA ASN A 46 15.46 0.27 -3.03
C ASN A 46 15.57 0.73 -4.50
N HIS A 47 16.78 1.01 -4.96
CA HIS A 47 17.03 1.47 -6.33
C HIS A 47 16.58 0.46 -7.40
N GLU A 48 16.61 -0.83 -7.08
CA GLU A 48 16.17 -1.94 -7.97
C GLU A 48 14.64 -2.11 -8.01
N GLY A 49 13.87 -1.34 -7.24
CA GLY A 49 12.41 -1.44 -7.22
C GLY A 49 11.84 -2.53 -6.32
N PHE A 50 12.65 -3.08 -5.41
CA PHE A 50 12.24 -4.03 -4.39
C PHE A 50 12.04 -3.35 -3.03
N GLY A 51 11.02 -3.79 -2.30
CA GLY A 51 10.78 -3.22 -0.99
C GLY A 51 9.46 -3.59 -0.36
N TRP A 52 8.98 -2.69 0.49
CA TRP A 52 7.78 -2.87 1.28
C TRP A 52 6.85 -1.66 1.21
N ALA A 53 5.56 -1.96 1.14
CA ALA A 53 4.49 -1.07 1.53
C ALA A 53 3.87 -1.57 2.83
N LEU A 54 3.99 -0.76 3.87
CA LEU A 54 3.51 -1.05 5.21
C LEU A 54 2.46 -0.02 5.60
N VAL A 55 1.33 -0.48 6.12
CA VAL A 55 0.31 0.34 6.77
C VAL A 55 0.07 -0.21 8.17
N PHE A 56 0.09 0.66 9.17
CA PHE A 56 -0.03 0.25 10.58
C PHE A 56 -0.67 1.32 11.48
N CYS A 57 -1.23 0.86 12.62
CA CYS A 57 -1.67 1.67 13.76
C CYS A 57 -0.93 1.17 15.00
N GLY A 58 -0.33 2.06 15.81
CA GLY A 58 0.46 1.64 16.99
C GLY A 58 1.51 0.59 16.59
N ARG A 59 1.35 -0.65 17.07
CA ARG A 59 2.22 -1.80 16.71
C ARG A 59 1.58 -2.84 15.78
N LEU A 60 0.36 -2.59 15.31
CA LEU A 60 -0.38 -3.53 14.46
C LEU A 60 -0.14 -3.20 12.98
N LEU A 61 0.57 -4.08 12.28
CA LEU A 61 0.65 -4.05 10.81
C LEU A 61 -0.66 -4.57 10.21
N VAL A 62 -1.40 -3.68 9.53
CA VAL A 62 -2.69 -3.98 8.90
C VAL A 62 -2.56 -4.25 7.40
N VAL A 63 -1.52 -3.68 6.78
CA VAL A 63 -1.08 -4.04 5.43
C VAL A 63 0.42 -4.27 5.46
N SER A 64 0.85 -5.42 4.96
CA SER A 64 2.25 -5.75 4.75
C SER A 64 2.41 -6.36 3.36
N ARG A 65 2.90 -5.56 2.42
CA ARG A 65 3.05 -5.97 1.01
C ARG A 65 4.49 -5.82 0.58
N THR A 66 5.06 -6.91 0.06
CA THR A 66 6.29 -6.86 -0.70
C THR A 66 6.00 -6.26 -2.07
N LEU A 67 6.81 -5.28 -2.46
CA LEU A 67 6.80 -4.69 -3.78
C LEU A 67 7.99 -5.21 -4.56
N ARG A 68 7.72 -5.67 -5.78
CA ARG A 68 8.71 -6.08 -6.78
C ARG A 68 8.39 -5.34 -8.07
N ASP A 69 9.41 -5.04 -8.86
CA ASP A 69 9.28 -4.28 -10.09
C ASP A 69 8.47 -2.98 -9.89
N ALA A 70 8.78 -2.21 -8.83
CA ALA A 70 8.02 -1.01 -8.47
C ALA A 70 7.93 0.01 -9.63
N GLN A 71 8.89 0.00 -10.55
CA GLN A 71 8.88 0.74 -11.82
C GLN A 71 7.59 0.51 -12.62
N ARG A 72 7.02 -0.70 -12.52
CA ARG A 72 5.83 -1.16 -13.25
C ARG A 72 4.52 -0.95 -12.49
N PHE A 73 4.55 -0.28 -11.34
CA PHE A 73 3.35 -0.11 -10.51
C PHE A 73 2.20 0.55 -11.27
N GLY A 74 1.04 -0.12 -11.25
CA GLY A 74 -0.23 0.41 -11.71
C GLY A 74 -1.23 -0.69 -12.12
N PHE A 75 -2.47 -0.31 -12.43
CA PHE A 75 -3.58 -1.25 -12.67
C PHE A 75 -4.10 -1.23 -14.12
N THR A 76 -4.59 -2.36 -14.64
CA THR A 76 -4.97 -2.45 -16.07
C THR A 76 -6.27 -1.72 -16.40
N SER A 77 -7.05 -1.38 -15.38
CA SER A 77 -8.27 -0.58 -15.47
C SER A 77 -8.55 0.06 -14.11
N LEU A 78 -9.53 0.98 -14.05
CA LEU A 78 -9.93 1.62 -12.79
C LEU A 78 -10.63 0.63 -11.85
N GLU A 79 -11.40 -0.31 -12.39
CA GLU A 79 -12.08 -1.34 -11.61
C GLU A 79 -11.07 -2.22 -10.86
N LYS A 80 -9.96 -2.62 -11.51
CA LYS A 80 -8.92 -3.38 -10.81
C LYS A 80 -8.16 -2.57 -9.76
N LEU A 81 -8.03 -1.26 -9.97
CA LEU A 81 -7.45 -0.37 -8.97
C LEU A 81 -8.34 -0.32 -7.72
N GLU A 82 -9.65 -0.15 -7.95
CA GLU A 82 -10.67 -0.12 -6.91
C GLU A 82 -10.73 -1.46 -6.16
N ASP A 83 -10.87 -2.58 -6.87
CA ASP A 83 -10.99 -3.93 -6.28
C ASP A 83 -9.80 -4.26 -5.36
N GLU A 84 -8.57 -3.99 -5.81
CA GLU A 84 -7.37 -4.26 -5.02
C GLU A 84 -7.28 -3.34 -3.80
N GLY A 85 -7.62 -2.05 -3.96
CA GLY A 85 -7.67 -1.10 -2.86
C GLY A 85 -8.72 -1.48 -1.80
N GLU A 86 -9.94 -1.79 -2.25
CA GLU A 86 -11.06 -2.14 -1.38
C GLU A 86 -10.78 -3.45 -0.63
N LYS A 87 -10.22 -4.46 -1.31
CA LYS A 87 -9.82 -5.72 -0.69
C LYS A 87 -8.78 -5.50 0.42
N MET A 88 -7.78 -4.66 0.18
CA MET A 88 -6.77 -4.34 1.21
C MET A 88 -7.36 -3.55 2.37
N ALA A 89 -8.24 -2.58 2.10
CA ALA A 89 -8.92 -1.80 3.13
C ALA A 89 -9.81 -2.69 4.01
N LYS A 90 -10.66 -3.53 3.42
CA LYS A 90 -11.53 -4.49 4.14
C LYS A 90 -10.73 -5.40 5.06
N ALA A 91 -9.67 -6.03 4.54
CA ALA A 91 -8.80 -6.88 5.35
C ALA A 91 -8.11 -6.12 6.49
N GLY A 92 -7.67 -4.89 6.24
CA GLY A 92 -7.09 -4.02 7.27
C GLY A 92 -8.09 -3.65 8.37
N ILE A 93 -9.33 -3.30 7.99
CA ILE A 93 -10.42 -3.00 8.94
C ILE A 93 -10.73 -4.21 9.83
N GLU A 94 -10.79 -5.41 9.26
CA GLU A 94 -11.01 -6.65 10.01
C GLU A 94 -9.89 -6.90 11.05
N LEU A 95 -8.62 -6.70 10.66
CA LEU A 95 -7.49 -6.84 11.57
C LEU A 95 -7.55 -5.85 12.72
N VAL A 96 -7.85 -4.58 12.44
CA VAL A 96 -7.99 -3.54 13.48
C VAL A 96 -9.12 -3.86 14.44
N LYS A 97 -10.28 -4.30 13.92
CA LYS A 97 -11.43 -4.69 14.76
C LYS A 97 -11.08 -5.88 15.65
N LYS A 98 -10.29 -6.83 15.16
CA LYS A 98 -9.88 -8.03 15.88
C LYS A 98 -8.82 -7.78 16.95
N TYR A 99 -7.85 -6.90 16.68
CA TYR A 99 -6.67 -6.67 17.53
C TYR A 99 -6.58 -5.21 17.99
N LYS A 100 -7.72 -4.63 18.40
CA LYS A 100 -7.83 -3.20 18.73
C LYS A 100 -6.90 -2.79 19.86
N GLU A 101 -6.58 -3.69 20.77
CA GLU A 101 -5.63 -3.49 21.86
C GLU A 101 -4.22 -3.22 21.36
N VAL A 102 -3.81 -3.79 20.22
CA VAL A 102 -2.46 -3.62 19.65
C VAL A 102 -2.29 -2.24 18.99
N CYS A 103 -3.37 -1.64 18.46
CA CYS A 103 -3.31 -0.26 17.94
C CYS A 103 -3.03 0.78 19.05
N LYS A 104 -3.22 0.44 20.33
CA LYS A 104 -3.02 1.37 21.47
C LYS A 104 -1.62 1.28 22.08
N LEU A 105 -0.74 0.44 21.55
CA LEU A 105 0.61 0.17 22.05
C LEU A 105 1.71 1.01 21.38
#